data_AF-N6V2D2-F1
#
_entry.id   AF-N6V2D2-F1
#
_cell.length_a   1.000
_cell.length_b   1.000
_cell.length_c   1.000
_cell.angle_alpha   90.00
_cell.angle_beta   90.00
_cell.angle_gamma   90.00
#
_symmetry.space_group_name_H-M   'P 1'
#
loop_
_entity.id
_entity.type
_entity.pdbx_description
1 polymer ?
#
loop_
_entity_poly.entity_id
_entity_poly.type
_entity_poly.pdbx_seq_one_letter_code
_entity_poly.pdbx_strand_id
1 'polypeptide(L)'
;MTERSQRHELSFTRIIDAPRDEIFRCWTEEELLKQWFAPLPWTVSAAKIDIRAGGKTRYTATVLHWSAEDREAHEKMGFRQGWAQCAEQLAALTAKI
;
A
#
# COMPACT_ATOMS: atom_id res chain seq x y z
N MET A 1 -4.38 16.76 25.25
CA MET A 1 -3.38 15.73 24.92
C MET A 1 -3.96 14.42 25.39
N THR A 2 -4.44 13.58 24.49
CA THR A 2 -5.11 12.32 24.87
C THR A 2 -4.21 11.17 24.44
N GLU A 3 -3.72 10.43 25.43
CA GLU A 3 -2.96 9.19 25.27
C GLU A 3 -3.68 8.21 24.35
N ARG A 4 -2.98 7.71 23.33
CA ARG A 4 -3.48 6.63 22.46
C ARG A 4 -3.24 5.29 23.16
N SER A 5 -4.34 4.60 23.44
CA SER A 5 -4.37 3.25 24.00
C SER A 5 -3.69 2.26 23.05
N GLN A 6 -2.67 1.55 23.55
CA GLN A 6 -1.94 0.49 22.84
C GLN A 6 -2.76 -0.79 22.67
N ARG A 7 -3.65 -0.89 21.67
CA ARG A 7 -4.22 -2.18 21.26
C ARG A 7 -4.36 -2.28 19.74
N HIS A 8 -3.39 -2.94 19.11
CA HIS A 8 -3.35 -3.33 17.68
C HIS A 8 -3.03 -2.22 16.66
N GLU A 9 -2.16 -1.27 17.01
CA GLU A 9 -1.62 -0.28 16.07
C GLU A 9 -0.14 -0.59 15.78
N LEU A 10 0.23 -0.66 14.49
CA LEU A 10 1.63 -0.55 14.06
C LEU A 10 1.75 0.80 13.37
N SER A 11 2.55 1.70 13.96
CA SER A 11 2.85 3.00 13.38
C SER A 11 4.33 3.08 13.01
N PHE A 12 4.60 3.68 11.86
CA PHE A 12 5.94 3.95 11.39
C PHE A 12 5.98 5.39 10.89
N THR A 13 6.85 6.19 11.48
CA THR A 13 7.10 7.56 11.06
C THR A 13 8.55 7.65 10.63
N ARG A 14 8.77 8.16 9.41
CA ARG A 14 10.10 8.45 8.90
C ARG A 14 10.11 9.83 8.27
N ILE A 15 11.13 10.61 8.62
CA ILE A 15 11.45 11.83 7.92
C ILE A 15 12.30 11.43 6.72
N ILE A 16 11.84 11.82 5.53
CA ILE A 16 12.57 11.64 4.27
C ILE A 16 12.97 13.04 3.82
N ASP A 17 14.28 13.24 3.65
CA ASP A 17 14.85 14.49 3.15
C ASP A 17 14.68 14.55 1.64
N ALA A 18 13.47 14.89 1.20
CA ALA A 18 13.10 15.05 -0.20
C ALA A 18 11.99 16.10 -0.35
N PRO A 19 11.91 16.79 -1.51
CA PRO A 19 10.80 17.66 -1.84
C PRO A 19 9.45 16.95 -1.71
N ARG A 20 8.43 17.67 -1.21
CA ARG A 20 7.10 17.09 -0.95
C ARG A 20 6.42 16.61 -2.24
N ASP A 21 6.64 17.32 -3.34
CA ASP A 21 6.13 16.98 -4.66
C ASP A 21 6.76 15.67 -5.17
N GLU A 22 8.04 15.44 -4.97
CA GLU A 22 8.69 14.17 -5.33
C GLU A 22 8.13 13.00 -4.53
N ILE A 23 7.94 13.16 -3.22
CA ILE A 23 7.28 12.16 -2.39
C ILE A 23 5.86 11.90 -2.91
N PHE A 24 5.09 12.94 -3.20
CA PHE A 24 3.74 12.80 -3.73
C PHE A 24 3.73 12.03 -5.07
N ARG A 25 4.68 12.29 -5.96
CA ARG A 25 4.83 11.55 -7.22
C ARG A 25 5.09 10.06 -6.98
N CYS A 26 5.96 9.72 -6.02
CA CYS A 26 6.22 8.31 -5.65
C CYS A 26 4.96 7.55 -5.20
N TRP A 27 3.93 8.25 -4.71
CA TRP A 27 2.64 7.66 -4.32
C TRP A 27 1.57 7.68 -5.42
N THR A 28 1.71 8.54 -6.42
CA THR A 28 0.64 8.84 -7.39
C THR A 28 0.97 8.41 -8.83
N GLU A 29 2.24 8.16 -9.13
CA GLU A 29 2.72 7.66 -10.42
C GLU A 29 2.97 6.15 -10.36
N GLU A 30 2.35 5.40 -11.26
CA GLU A 30 2.39 3.93 -11.31
C GLU A 30 3.83 3.40 -11.43
N GLU A 31 4.64 4.00 -12.29
CA GLU A 31 6.03 3.57 -12.54
C GLU A 31 6.97 3.86 -11.38
N LEU A 32 6.71 4.91 -10.59
CA LEU A 32 7.50 5.20 -9.40
C LEU A 32 7.09 4.27 -8.25
N LEU A 33 5.79 4.03 -8.06
CA LEU A 33 5.28 3.16 -7.00
C LEU A 33 5.87 1.74 -7.09
N LYS A 34 6.05 1.23 -8.31
CA LYS A 34 6.59 -0.12 -8.53
C LYS A 34 7.99 -0.34 -7.95
N GLN A 35 8.78 0.72 -7.81
CA GLN A 35 10.20 0.65 -7.47
C GLN A 35 10.48 0.51 -5.97
N TRP A 36 9.52 0.88 -5.10
CA TRP A 36 9.78 0.99 -3.65
C TRP A 36 8.71 0.36 -2.76
N PHE A 37 7.51 0.11 -3.28
CA PHE A 37 6.37 -0.29 -2.45
C PHE A 37 6.46 -1.73 -1.90
N ALA A 38 7.20 -2.61 -2.57
CA ALA A 38 7.46 -3.97 -2.10
C ALA A 38 8.87 -4.06 -1.46
N PRO A 39 9.02 -4.74 -0.31
CA PRO A 39 10.33 -4.99 0.26
C PRO A 39 11.10 -5.96 -0.65
N LEU A 40 12.42 -5.77 -0.74
CA LEU A 40 13.29 -6.73 -1.43
C LEU A 40 13.17 -8.13 -0.77
N PRO A 41 13.27 -9.23 -1.55
CA PRO A 41 13.60 -9.28 -2.98
C PRO A 41 12.37 -9.18 -3.91
N TRP A 42 11.18 -8.88 -3.40
CA TRP A 42 9.95 -8.83 -4.19
C TRP A 42 9.79 -7.47 -4.90
N THR A 43 8.98 -7.45 -5.95
CA THR A 43 8.69 -6.24 -6.73
C THR A 43 7.21 -6.16 -7.09
N VAL A 44 6.73 -4.95 -7.38
CA VAL A 44 5.38 -4.73 -7.91
C VAL A 44 5.45 -4.80 -9.43
N SER A 45 4.77 -5.77 -10.03
CA SER A 45 4.83 -6.01 -11.47
C SER A 45 3.93 -5.10 -12.30
N ALA A 46 2.79 -4.72 -11.72
CA ALA A 46 1.87 -3.79 -12.32
C ALA A 46 1.22 -2.96 -11.21
N ALA A 47 1.08 -1.67 -11.47
CA ALA A 47 0.34 -0.74 -10.64
C ALA A 47 -0.64 -0.04 -11.57
N LYS A 48 -1.89 0.10 -11.14
CA LYS A 48 -2.86 1.00 -11.75
C LYS A 48 -3.35 1.97 -10.70
N ILE A 49 -3.23 3.27 -10.95
CA ILE A 49 -3.54 4.34 -9.99
C ILE A 49 -4.58 5.28 -10.62
N ASP A 50 -5.78 5.31 -10.03
CA ASP A 50 -6.88 6.21 -10.41
C ASP A 50 -7.18 7.13 -9.22
N ILE A 51 -6.41 8.22 -9.12
CA ILE A 51 -6.54 9.25 -8.07
C ILE A 51 -7.36 10.42 -8.61
N ARG A 52 -8.44 10.77 -7.90
CA ARG A 52 -9.29 11.91 -8.21
C ARG A 52 -9.45 12.81 -6.99
N ALA A 53 -9.26 14.13 -7.18
CA ALA A 53 -9.59 15.11 -6.16
C ALA A 53 -11.10 15.03 -5.85
N GLY A 54 -11.44 14.97 -4.56
CA GLY A 54 -12.84 14.90 -4.10
C GLY A 54 -13.59 13.60 -4.41
N GLY A 55 -12.91 12.52 -4.81
CA GLY A 55 -13.53 11.25 -5.22
C GLY A 55 -12.95 10.00 -4.54
N LYS A 56 -13.38 8.81 -5.02
CA LYS A 56 -12.88 7.50 -4.58
C LYS A 56 -11.53 7.18 -5.25
N THR A 57 -10.55 6.71 -4.48
CA THR A 57 -9.29 6.16 -5.01
C THR A 57 -9.51 4.71 -5.42
N ARG A 58 -9.16 4.37 -6.66
CA ARG A 58 -9.05 2.97 -7.10
C ARG A 58 -7.60 2.68 -7.42
N TYR A 59 -7.00 1.74 -6.69
CA TYR A 59 -5.70 1.20 -7.02
C TYR A 59 -5.84 -0.30 -7.33
N THR A 60 -5.02 -0.80 -8.24
CA THR A 60 -4.87 -2.23 -8.49
C THR A 60 -3.39 -2.53 -8.50
N ALA A 61 -2.95 -3.40 -7.58
CA ALA A 61 -1.56 -3.85 -7.50
C ALA A 61 -1.50 -5.33 -7.88
N THR A 62 -0.62 -5.67 -8.81
CA THR A 62 -0.30 -7.07 -9.16
C THR A 62 1.13 -7.35 -8.73
N VAL A 63 1.31 -8.36 -7.90
CA VAL A 63 2.61 -8.81 -7.41
C VAL A 63 3.04 -10.02 -8.23
N LEU A 64 4.25 -9.97 -8.80
CA LEU A 64 4.88 -11.14 -9.40
C LEU A 64 5.82 -11.77 -8.38
N HIS A 65 5.86 -13.10 -8.41
CA HIS A 65 6.73 -13.91 -7.57
C HIS A 65 7.75 -14.62 -8.44
N TRP A 66 8.95 -14.80 -7.91
CA TRP A 66 10.08 -15.39 -8.63
C TRP A 66 9.86 -16.87 -8.98
N SER A 67 9.11 -17.58 -8.14
CA SER A 67 8.67 -18.96 -8.38
C SER A 67 7.20 -19.18 -8.02
N ALA A 68 6.64 -20.29 -8.49
CA ALA A 68 5.30 -20.72 -8.09
C ALA A 68 5.23 -21.03 -6.59
N GLU A 69 6.32 -21.50 -5.99
CA GLU A 69 6.43 -21.80 -4.55
C GLU A 69 6.41 -20.50 -3.71
N ASP A 70 7.12 -19.46 -4.14
CA ASP A 70 7.08 -18.14 -3.50
C ASP A 70 5.68 -17.52 -3.56
N ARG A 71 4.98 -17.69 -4.70
CA ARG A 71 3.58 -17.27 -4.86
C ARG A 71 2.67 -18.01 -3.89
N GLU A 72 2.85 -19.32 -3.77
CA GLU A 72 2.01 -20.17 -2.92
C GLU A 72 2.28 -19.93 -1.43
N ALA A 73 3.53 -19.71 -1.04
CA ALA A 73 3.88 -19.31 0.32
C ALA A 73 3.24 -17.97 0.69
N HIS A 74 3.34 -16.95 -0.18
CA HIS A 74 2.70 -15.65 0.04
C HIS A 74 1.16 -15.75 0.06
N GLU A 75 0.57 -16.61 -0.79
CA GLU A 75 -0.87 -16.89 -0.76
C GLU A 75 -1.30 -17.58 0.55
N LYS A 76 -0.54 -18.57 1.03
CA LYS A 76 -0.77 -19.26 2.32
C LYS A 76 -0.63 -18.32 3.52
N MET A 77 0.21 -17.29 3.42
CA MET A 77 0.31 -16.21 4.41
C MET A 77 -0.90 -15.27 4.43
N GLY A 78 -1.87 -15.46 3.52
CA GLY A 78 -3.12 -14.71 3.54
C GLY A 78 -3.12 -13.45 2.66
N PHE A 79 -2.28 -13.38 1.61
CA PHE A 79 -2.16 -12.21 0.72
C PHE A 79 -3.50 -11.60 0.28
N ARG A 80 -4.43 -12.41 -0.24
CA ARG A 80 -5.74 -11.95 -0.72
C ARG A 80 -6.61 -11.39 0.41
N GLN A 81 -6.57 -12.02 1.57
CA GLN A 81 -7.37 -11.63 2.72
C GLN A 81 -6.81 -10.37 3.38
N GLY A 82 -5.48 -10.25 3.45
CA GLY A 82 -4.79 -9.05 3.92
C GLY A 82 -5.09 -7.82 3.06
N TRP A 83 -4.99 -7.95 1.72
CA TRP A 83 -5.31 -6.84 0.82
C TRP A 83 -6.79 -6.47 0.79
N ALA A 84 -7.70 -7.45 0.85
CA ALA A 84 -9.13 -7.17 0.98
C ALA A 84 -9.43 -6.40 2.27
N GLN A 85 -8.83 -6.79 3.39
CA GLN A 85 -8.95 -6.07 4.66
C GLN A 85 -8.40 -4.64 4.55
N CYS A 86 -7.24 -4.42 3.94
CA CYS A 86 -6.71 -3.08 3.73
C CYS A 86 -7.63 -2.20 2.87
N ALA A 87 -8.24 -2.76 1.81
CA ALA A 87 -9.17 -2.05 0.95
C ALA A 87 -10.49 -1.70 1.67
N GLU A 88 -11.04 -2.63 2.46
CA GLU A 88 -12.23 -2.39 3.29
C GLU A 88 -11.97 -1.35 4.38
N GLN A 89 -10.79 -1.40 5.01
CA GLN A 89 -10.36 -0.43 6.01
C GLN A 89 -10.23 0.98 5.42
N LEU A 90 -9.65 1.11 4.22
CA LEU A 90 -9.59 2.38 3.49
C LEU A 90 -10.99 2.90 3.15
N ALA A 91 -11.89 2.04 2.67
CA ALA A 91 -13.27 2.42 2.38
C ALA A 91 -14.00 2.92 3.64
N ALA A 92 -13.85 2.22 4.77
CA ALA A 92 -14.45 2.60 6.05
C ALA A 92 -13.87 3.92 6.61
N LEU A 93 -12.59 4.21 6.35
CA LEU A 93 -11.94 5.46 6.73
C LEU A 93 -12.51 6.65 5.94
N THR A 94 -12.69 6.51 4.63
CA THR A 94 -13.26 7.58 3.79
C THR A 94 -14.72 7.91 4.11
N ALA A 95 -15.43 7.02 4.81
CA ALA A 95 -16.80 7.28 5.26
C ALA A 95 -16.88 8.06 6.59
N LYS A 96 -15.74 8.34 7.23
CA LYS A 96 -15.65 8.92 8.58
C LYS A 96 -14.88 10.25 8.64
N ILE A 97 -14.39 10.71 7.49
CA ILE A 97 -13.74 12.02 7.29
C ILE A 97 -14.53 12.82 6.27
#